data_AF-A0A9P0M305-F1
#
_entry.id   AF-A0A9P0M305-F1
#
_cell.length_a   1.000
_cell.length_b   1.000
_cell.length_c   1.000
_cell.angle_alpha   90.00
_cell.angle_beta   90.00
_cell.angle_gamma   90.00
#
_symmetry.space_group_name_H-M   'P 1'
#
loop_
_entity.id
_entity.type
_entity.pdbx_description
1 polymer ?
#
loop_
_entity_poly.entity_id
_entity_poly.type
_entity_poly.pdbx_seq_one_letter_code
_entity_poly.pdbx_strand_id
1 'polypeptide(L)'
;MCRTGYQDSVSIRHRFLINKYPTRLMKFLENQQLQHHHNSWEKFAQLPPHNQKILISNYSRRSEEHYSEAKTHLSPKAKNLYKIASHLSRANRRLGYTRRLIRSTREVLNEALQRLDSTVATFIKSQITLAGSKSQGCRYSLEDKLMGLILHKQSGRGCRALSKIFALPSKKTVMQLLNRIPINPGVNDVFFKEGNTCIQESH
;
A
#
# COMPACT_ATOMS: atom_id res chain seq x y z
N MET A 1 -0.64 -18.62 22.09
CA MET A 1 -0.78 -17.57 23.12
C MET A 1 -0.05 -16.33 22.65
N CYS A 2 -0.80 -15.28 22.37
CA CYS A 2 -0.34 -14.02 21.80
C CYS A 2 0.33 -13.13 22.87
N ARG A 3 1.56 -12.67 22.65
CA ARG A 3 2.14 -11.47 23.30
C ARG A 3 3.22 -10.82 22.43
N THR A 4 2.83 -10.18 21.33
CA THR A 4 3.68 -9.23 20.59
C THR A 4 2.81 -8.06 20.11
N GLY A 5 2.55 -7.09 20.99
CA GLY A 5 1.62 -6.00 20.65
C GLY A 5 1.84 -4.66 21.35
N TYR A 6 2.89 -4.50 22.18
CA TYR A 6 3.02 -3.29 23.01
C TYR A 6 4.33 -2.50 22.82
N GLN A 7 5.38 -3.13 22.27
CA GLN A 7 6.69 -2.47 22.10
C GLN A 7 6.77 -1.63 20.81
N ASP A 8 6.09 -2.04 19.73
CA ASP A 8 6.21 -1.35 18.43
C ASP A 8 5.36 -0.08 18.31
N SER A 9 4.26 0.03 19.06
CA SER A 9 3.40 1.21 19.06
C SER A 9 4.03 2.40 19.78
N VAL A 10 4.90 2.14 20.76
CA VAL A 10 5.70 3.15 21.49
C VAL A 10 6.88 3.60 20.65
N SER A 11 7.53 2.68 19.93
CA SER A 11 8.67 2.96 19.04
C SER A 11 8.29 3.83 17.84
N ILE A 12 7.14 3.57 17.22
CA ILE A 12 6.65 4.37 16.07
C ILE A 12 6.14 5.76 16.51
N ARG A 13 5.48 5.86 17.68
CA ARG A 13 5.07 7.17 18.24
C ARG A 13 6.26 8.01 18.70
N HIS A 14 7.29 7.40 19.30
CA HIS A 14 8.53 8.09 19.66
C HIS A 14 9.25 8.60 18.41
N ARG A 15 9.40 7.78 17.37
CA ARG A 15 10.09 8.18 16.13
C ARG A 15 9.34 9.31 15.37
N PHE A 16 8.02 9.42 15.53
CA PHE A 16 7.22 10.50 14.92
C PHE A 16 7.32 11.85 15.65
N LEU A 17 7.51 11.84 16.97
CA LEU A 17 7.72 13.05 17.77
C LEU A 17 9.17 13.56 17.65
N ILE A 18 10.14 12.64 17.62
CA ILE A 18 11.58 12.94 17.48
C ILE A 18 11.89 13.67 16.16
N ASN A 19 11.20 13.35 15.06
CA ASN A 19 11.46 13.97 13.75
C ASN A 19 10.76 15.33 13.53
N LYS A 20 9.84 15.74 14.40
CA LYS A 20 9.05 16.95 14.17
C LYS A 20 9.61 18.20 14.86
N TYR A 21 10.32 18.04 15.99
CA TYR A 21 10.78 19.17 16.81
C TYR A 21 12.12 19.01 17.56
N PRO A 22 13.16 18.35 17.01
CA PRO A 22 14.36 18.06 17.78
C PRO A 22 15.14 19.34 18.16
N THR A 23 15.19 20.35 17.30
CA THR A 23 16.04 21.54 17.54
C THR A 23 15.40 22.61 18.42
N ARG A 24 14.06 22.69 18.50
CA ARG A 24 13.35 23.77 19.21
C ARG A 24 12.95 23.40 20.64
N LEU A 25 12.60 22.14 20.91
CA LEU A 25 12.45 21.64 22.28
C LEU A 25 13.77 21.77 23.04
N MET A 26 14.88 21.52 22.34
CA MET A 26 16.23 21.64 22.90
C MET A 26 16.58 23.07 23.28
N LYS A 27 16.31 24.05 22.42
CA LYS A 27 16.48 25.48 22.75
C LYS A 27 15.58 25.96 23.90
N PHE A 28 14.40 25.35 24.06
CA PHE A 28 13.49 25.67 25.17
C PHE A 28 14.00 25.11 26.50
N LEU A 29 14.47 23.87 26.51
CA LEU A 29 15.10 23.23 27.67
C LEU A 29 16.41 23.93 28.04
N GLU A 30 17.16 24.42 27.05
CA GLU A 30 18.40 25.19 27.22
C GLU A 30 18.16 26.58 27.85
N ASN A 31 17.03 27.22 27.56
CA ASN A 31 16.65 28.53 28.11
C ASN A 31 16.05 28.49 29.54
N GLN A 32 15.64 27.33 30.04
CA GLN A 32 15.05 27.17 31.39
C GLN A 32 16.08 26.93 32.51
N GLN A 33 17.33 27.39 32.34
CA GLN A 33 18.49 27.18 33.22
C GLN A 33 19.01 25.74 33.29
N LEU A 34 19.89 25.39 32.37
CA LEU A 34 21.01 24.49 32.62
C LEU A 34 22.22 24.99 31.84
N GLN A 35 23.00 25.91 32.43
CA GLN A 35 24.34 26.18 31.92
C GLN A 35 25.21 24.93 32.14
N HIS A 36 26.00 24.59 31.11
CA HIS A 36 26.93 23.45 30.94
C HIS A 36 26.44 22.23 30.12
N HIS A 37 27.01 22.16 28.90
CA HIS A 37 27.43 21.01 28.07
C HIS A 37 26.46 19.84 27.73
N HIS A 38 26.37 19.58 26.42
CA HIS A 38 26.23 18.31 25.67
C HIS A 38 25.21 17.21 26.03
N ASN A 39 24.48 17.21 27.15
CA ASN A 39 23.66 16.04 27.58
C ASN A 39 22.19 16.37 27.95
N SER A 40 21.52 17.26 27.22
CA SER A 40 20.12 17.66 27.51
C SER A 40 19.08 16.54 27.27
N TRP A 41 19.29 15.67 26.27
CA TRP A 41 18.40 14.53 26.00
C TRP A 41 18.50 13.42 27.05
N GLU A 42 19.68 13.18 27.61
CA GLU A 42 19.89 12.17 28.65
C GLU A 42 19.16 12.55 29.95
N LYS A 43 19.22 13.83 30.32
CA LYS A 43 18.48 14.37 31.48
C LYS A 43 16.96 14.25 31.29
N PHE A 44 16.45 14.48 30.08
CA PHE A 44 15.04 14.26 29.77
C PHE A 44 14.64 12.78 29.88
N ALA A 45 15.47 11.87 29.37
CA ALA A 45 15.22 10.43 29.42
C ALA A 45 15.20 9.87 30.84
N GLN A 46 15.94 10.50 31.77
CA GLN A 46 15.98 10.14 33.19
C GLN A 46 14.75 10.64 33.98
N LEU A 47 13.91 11.51 33.42
CA LEU A 47 12.72 12.00 34.12
C LEU A 47 11.63 10.91 34.21
N PRO A 48 10.81 10.90 35.28
CA PRO A 48 9.63 10.06 35.37
C PRO A 48 8.69 10.26 34.16
N PRO A 49 8.02 9.21 33.65
CA PRO A 49 7.19 9.29 32.44
C PRO A 49 6.07 10.34 32.51
N HIS A 50 5.56 10.65 33.70
CA HIS A 50 4.55 11.69 33.89
C HIS A 50 5.13 13.10 33.70
N ASN A 51 6.34 13.36 34.18
CA ASN A 51 7.03 14.64 34.02
C ASN A 51 7.47 14.87 32.58
N GLN A 52 7.90 13.80 31.89
CA GLN A 52 8.17 13.87 30.44
C GLN A 52 6.90 14.29 29.67
N LYS A 53 5.73 13.72 30.00
CA LYS A 53 4.45 14.08 29.38
C LYS A 53 4.07 15.54 29.65
N ILE A 54 4.25 16.02 30.87
CA ILE A 54 3.95 17.41 31.26
C ILE A 54 4.87 18.39 30.50
N LEU A 55 6.16 18.09 30.41
CA LEU A 55 7.10 18.92 29.64
C LEU A 55 6.76 18.95 28.15
N ILE A 56 6.43 17.80 27.56
CA ILE A 56 5.98 17.72 26.17
C ILE A 56 4.69 18.51 25.97
N SER A 57 3.70 18.38 26.86
CA SER A 57 2.44 19.11 26.75
C SER A 57 2.62 20.62 26.88
N ASN A 58 3.46 21.06 27.81
CA ASN A 58 3.76 22.47 28.04
C ASN A 58 4.54 23.08 26.85
N TYR A 59 5.49 22.34 26.29
CA TYR A 59 6.19 22.76 25.07
C TYR A 59 5.22 22.83 23.87
N SER A 60 4.36 21.83 23.68
CA SER A 60 3.35 21.86 22.62
C SER A 60 2.44 23.07 22.75
N ARG A 61 1.93 23.36 23.97
CA ARG A 61 1.06 24.49 24.25
C ARG A 61 1.74 25.85 24.02
N ARG A 62 2.96 26.05 24.52
CA ARG A 62 3.73 27.29 24.32
C ARG A 62 4.19 27.49 22.88
N SER A 63 4.44 26.40 22.16
CA SER A 63 4.65 26.46 20.71
C SER A 63 3.36 26.89 19.99
N GLU A 64 2.19 26.38 20.38
CA GLU A 64 0.93 26.80 19.77
C GLU A 64 0.62 28.28 19.99
N GLU A 65 0.93 28.82 21.19
CA GLU A 65 0.82 30.25 21.52
C GLU A 65 1.73 31.12 20.62
N HIS A 66 3.04 30.84 20.55
CA HIS A 66 3.96 31.56 19.66
C HIS A 66 3.62 31.42 18.16
N TYR A 67 3.11 30.27 17.73
CA TYR A 67 2.66 30.08 16.34
C TYR A 67 1.35 30.82 16.04
N SER A 68 0.50 31.06 17.04
CA SER A 68 -0.73 31.83 16.90
C SER A 68 -0.46 33.33 16.73
N GLU A 69 0.50 33.86 17.49
CA GLU A 69 1.01 35.23 17.38
C GLU A 69 1.80 35.44 16.08
N ALA A 70 2.65 34.48 15.67
CA ALA A 70 3.38 34.57 14.41
C ALA A 70 2.44 34.58 13.19
N LYS A 71 1.22 34.01 13.30
CA LYS A 71 0.26 33.92 12.21
C LYS A 71 -0.35 35.28 11.83
N THR A 72 -0.45 36.21 12.78
CA THR A 72 -1.00 37.56 12.55
C THR A 72 -0.01 38.40 11.75
N HIS A 73 1.30 38.27 12.01
CA HIS A 73 2.40 39.04 11.41
C HIS A 73 3.10 38.37 10.21
N LEU A 74 2.42 37.50 9.47
CA LEU A 74 2.96 36.94 8.22
C LEU A 74 2.75 37.88 7.03
N SER A 75 3.76 38.00 6.17
CA SER A 75 3.63 38.58 4.82
C SER A 75 2.53 37.86 4.02
N PRO A 76 1.77 38.54 3.13
CA PRO A 76 0.71 37.91 2.33
C PRO A 76 1.14 36.63 1.59
N LYS A 77 2.36 36.62 1.03
CA LYS A 77 2.95 35.45 0.37
C LYS A 77 3.19 34.29 1.35
N ALA A 78 3.70 34.60 2.55
CA ALA A 78 3.93 33.61 3.60
C ALA A 78 2.61 33.03 4.16
N LYS A 79 1.55 33.85 4.29
CA LYS A 79 0.20 33.38 4.64
C LYS A 79 -0.34 32.39 3.62
N ASN A 80 -0.18 32.68 2.32
CA ASN A 80 -0.62 31.78 1.26
C ASN A 80 0.15 30.45 1.28
N LEU A 81 1.48 30.50 1.39
CA LEU A 81 2.31 29.30 1.51
C LEU A 81 1.95 28.46 2.74
N TYR A 82 1.69 29.10 3.90
CA TYR A 82 1.23 28.41 5.10
C TYR A 82 -0.12 27.71 4.88
N LYS A 83 -1.07 28.38 4.20
CA LYS A 83 -2.37 27.79 3.86
C LYS A 83 -2.17 26.54 3.00
N ILE A 84 -1.39 26.62 1.93
CA ILE A 84 -1.06 25.48 1.06
C ILE A 84 -0.41 24.35 1.86
N ALA A 85 0.62 24.64 2.65
CA ALA A 85 1.32 23.66 3.47
C ALA A 85 0.38 22.99 4.48
N SER A 86 -0.55 23.73 5.09
CA SER A 86 -1.55 23.20 6.02
C SER A 86 -2.55 22.27 5.32
N HIS A 87 -2.99 22.62 4.11
CA HIS A 87 -3.86 21.77 3.29
C HIS A 87 -3.13 20.48 2.87
N LEU A 88 -1.90 20.59 2.38
CA LEU A 88 -1.07 19.44 2.02
C LEU A 88 -0.81 18.54 3.24
N SER A 89 -0.52 19.11 4.41
CA SER A 89 -0.33 18.34 5.64
C SER A 89 -1.59 17.57 6.04
N ARG A 90 -2.77 18.20 5.95
CA ARG A 90 -4.06 17.54 6.21
C ARG A 90 -4.35 16.44 5.19
N ALA A 91 -4.12 16.69 3.91
CA ALA A 91 -4.27 15.70 2.84
C ALA A 91 -3.33 14.50 3.05
N ASN A 92 -2.07 14.77 3.37
CA ASN A 92 -1.07 13.72 3.60
C ASN A 92 -1.41 12.87 4.84
N ARG A 93 -2.00 13.45 5.89
CA ARG A 93 -2.53 12.67 7.03
C ARG A 93 -3.65 11.72 6.61
N ARG A 94 -4.61 12.19 5.79
CA ARG A 94 -5.70 11.35 5.25
C ARG A 94 -5.15 10.21 4.40
N LEU A 95 -4.23 10.53 3.47
CA LEU A 95 -3.55 9.53 2.65
C LEU A 95 -2.75 8.53 3.49
N GLY A 96 -2.14 8.97 4.59
CA GLY A 96 -1.43 8.11 5.52
C GLY A 96 -2.32 7.04 6.16
N TYR A 97 -3.56 7.38 6.54
CA TYR A 97 -4.54 6.40 7.02
C TYR A 97 -4.92 5.41 5.93
N THR A 98 -5.30 5.92 4.74
CA THR A 98 -5.68 5.07 3.60
C THR A 98 -4.56 4.10 3.20
N ARG A 99 -3.30 4.55 3.19
CA ARG A 99 -2.13 3.71 2.92
C ARG A 99 -1.97 2.58 3.94
N ARG A 100 -2.17 2.86 5.22
CA ARG A 100 -2.12 1.82 6.27
C ARG A 100 -3.24 0.80 6.11
N LEU A 101 -4.45 1.27 5.82
CA LEU A 101 -5.59 0.38 5.58
C LEU A 101 -5.33 -0.54 4.37
N ILE A 102 -4.93 0.03 3.22
CA ILE A 102 -4.58 -0.74 2.02
C ILE A 102 -3.46 -1.76 2.30
N ARG A 103 -2.47 -1.38 3.10
CA ARG A 103 -1.40 -2.30 3.49
C ARG A 103 -1.95 -3.47 4.31
N SER A 104 -2.72 -3.19 5.35
CA SER A 104 -3.31 -4.23 6.20
C SER A 104 -4.23 -5.17 5.42
N THR A 105 -5.08 -4.63 4.52
CA THR A 105 -5.96 -5.45 3.70
C THR A 105 -5.19 -6.31 2.71
N ARG A 106 -4.09 -5.79 2.14
CA ARG A 106 -3.20 -6.55 1.26
C ARG A 106 -2.50 -7.68 2.00
N GLU A 107 -2.06 -7.47 3.23
CA GLU A 107 -1.42 -8.49 4.07
C GLU A 107 -2.40 -9.65 4.35
N VAL A 108 -3.63 -9.33 4.79
CA VAL A 108 -4.70 -10.32 5.02
C VAL A 108 -5.06 -11.08 3.73
N LEU A 109 -5.19 -10.37 2.61
CA LEU A 109 -5.47 -10.99 1.31
C LEU A 109 -4.35 -11.96 0.91
N ASN A 110 -3.09 -11.55 1.03
CA ASN A 110 -1.96 -12.42 0.67
C ASN A 110 -1.91 -13.68 1.53
N GLU A 111 -2.18 -13.58 2.84
CA GLU A 111 -2.26 -14.74 3.73
C GLU A 111 -3.39 -15.70 3.30
N ALA A 112 -4.55 -15.16 2.95
CA ALA A 112 -5.66 -15.96 2.45
C ALA A 112 -5.32 -16.66 1.12
N LEU A 113 -4.65 -15.95 0.20
CA LEU A 113 -4.23 -16.50 -1.09
C LEU A 113 -3.15 -17.58 -0.98
N GLN A 114 -2.27 -17.52 0.03
CA GLN A 114 -1.21 -18.53 0.24
C GLN A 114 -1.76 -19.92 0.59
N ARG A 115 -2.99 -20.01 1.09
CA ARG A 115 -3.64 -21.29 1.42
C ARG A 115 -4.34 -21.93 0.23
N LEU A 116 -4.43 -21.22 -0.89
CA LEU A 116 -5.09 -21.68 -2.10
C LEU A 116 -4.08 -22.23 -3.10
N ASP A 117 -4.56 -23.07 -4.01
CA ASP A 117 -3.77 -23.44 -5.17
C ASP A 117 -3.33 -22.20 -5.96
N SER A 118 -2.13 -22.26 -6.52
CA SER A 118 -1.49 -21.17 -7.28
C SER A 118 -2.39 -20.64 -8.41
N THR A 119 -3.11 -21.52 -9.10
CA THR A 119 -3.98 -21.14 -10.22
C THR A 119 -5.22 -20.40 -9.72
N VAL A 120 -5.84 -20.93 -8.65
CA VAL A 120 -7.03 -20.32 -8.02
C VAL A 120 -6.67 -18.99 -7.38
N ALA A 121 -5.53 -18.90 -6.71
CA ALA A 121 -5.04 -17.66 -6.10
C ALA A 121 -4.80 -16.57 -7.15
N THR A 122 -4.20 -16.94 -8.29
CA THR A 122 -3.95 -16.04 -9.41
C THR A 122 -5.24 -15.55 -10.04
N PHE A 123 -6.21 -16.46 -10.23
CA PHE A 123 -7.54 -16.10 -10.70
C PHE A 123 -8.25 -15.14 -9.74
N ILE A 124 -8.30 -15.43 -8.44
CA ILE A 124 -8.96 -14.54 -7.46
C ILE A 124 -8.30 -13.16 -7.45
N LYS A 125 -6.96 -13.13 -7.49
CA LYS A 125 -6.21 -11.88 -7.54
C LYS A 125 -6.57 -11.08 -8.80
N SER A 126 -6.69 -11.72 -9.97
CA SER A 126 -7.09 -11.05 -11.20
C SER A 126 -8.55 -10.57 -11.14
N GLN A 127 -9.45 -11.33 -10.54
CA GLN A 127 -10.83 -10.89 -10.33
C GLN A 127 -10.91 -9.65 -9.45
N ILE A 128 -10.10 -9.56 -8.38
CA ILE A 128 -10.05 -8.38 -7.50
C ILE A 128 -9.48 -7.16 -8.23
N THR A 129 -8.44 -7.32 -9.05
CA THR A 129 -7.88 -6.18 -9.79
C THR A 129 -8.81 -5.68 -10.89
N LEU A 130 -9.59 -6.58 -11.49
CA LEU A 130 -10.58 -6.26 -12.51
C LEU A 130 -11.90 -5.78 -11.91
N ALA A 131 -12.17 -6.05 -10.63
CA ALA A 131 -13.36 -5.61 -9.94
C ALA A 131 -13.46 -4.07 -9.95
N GLY A 132 -14.58 -3.56 -10.50
CA GLY A 132 -14.82 -2.12 -10.65
C GLY A 132 -14.29 -1.51 -11.96
N SER A 133 -13.56 -2.28 -12.78
CA SER A 133 -13.22 -1.85 -14.14
C SER A 133 -14.45 -1.91 -15.04
N LYS A 134 -14.60 -0.92 -15.93
CA LYS A 134 -15.67 -0.92 -16.94
C LYS A 134 -15.48 -2.09 -17.90
N SER A 135 -16.57 -2.74 -18.32
CA SER A 135 -16.56 -3.91 -19.21
C SER A 135 -15.74 -3.74 -20.50
N GLN A 136 -15.65 -2.52 -21.05
CA GLN A 136 -14.89 -2.20 -22.27
C GLN A 136 -13.44 -1.72 -22.02
N GLY A 137 -13.02 -1.57 -20.76
CA GLY A 137 -11.69 -1.06 -20.38
C GLY A 137 -10.79 -2.09 -19.69
N CYS A 138 -11.26 -3.32 -19.50
CA CYS A 138 -10.52 -4.37 -18.80
C CYS A 138 -9.34 -4.90 -19.63
N ARG A 139 -8.14 -4.94 -19.03
CA ARG A 139 -6.96 -5.59 -19.61
C ARG A 139 -6.77 -6.95 -18.94
N TYR A 140 -7.11 -8.02 -19.65
CA TYR A 140 -6.92 -9.39 -19.18
C TYR A 140 -5.47 -9.83 -19.34
N SER A 141 -4.94 -10.54 -18.33
CA SER A 141 -3.64 -11.22 -18.41
C SER A 141 -3.69 -12.36 -19.43
N LEU A 142 -2.54 -12.96 -19.76
CA LEU A 142 -2.53 -14.15 -20.61
C LEU A 142 -3.24 -15.33 -19.94
N GLU A 143 -3.00 -15.53 -18.65
CA GLU A 143 -3.61 -16.58 -17.83
C GLU A 143 -5.14 -16.43 -17.75
N ASP A 144 -5.64 -15.20 -17.58
CA ASP A 144 -7.08 -14.92 -17.59
C ASP A 144 -7.71 -15.27 -18.95
N LYS A 145 -6.99 -14.97 -20.04
CA LYS A 145 -7.43 -15.31 -21.39
C LYS A 145 -7.41 -16.82 -21.63
N LEU A 146 -6.39 -17.50 -21.11
CA LEU A 146 -6.27 -18.96 -21.19
C LEU A 146 -7.40 -19.64 -20.40
N MET A 147 -7.66 -19.19 -19.17
CA MET A 147 -8.80 -19.66 -18.36
C MET A 147 -10.12 -19.47 -19.11
N GLY A 148 -10.35 -18.29 -19.70
CA GLY A 148 -11.52 -18.03 -20.53
C GLY A 148 -11.61 -18.90 -21.77
N LEU A 149 -10.48 -19.20 -22.42
CA LEU A 149 -10.41 -20.14 -23.54
C LEU A 149 -10.78 -21.56 -23.13
N ILE A 150 -10.24 -22.05 -22.01
CA ILE A 150 -10.55 -23.38 -21.46
C ILE A 150 -12.06 -23.49 -21.19
N LEU A 151 -12.62 -22.51 -20.47
CA LEU A 151 -14.06 -22.47 -20.16
C LEU A 151 -14.91 -22.41 -21.42
N HIS A 152 -14.50 -21.61 -22.42
CA HIS A 152 -15.22 -21.51 -23.69
C HIS A 152 -15.15 -22.82 -24.49
N LYS A 153 -14.02 -23.55 -24.45
CA LYS A 153 -13.85 -24.84 -25.11
C LYS A 153 -14.72 -25.92 -24.46
N GLN A 154 -14.80 -25.92 -23.12
CA GLN A 154 -15.64 -26.85 -22.37
C GLN A 154 -17.14 -26.56 -22.57
N SER A 155 -17.55 -25.30 -22.45
CA SER A 155 -18.94 -24.90 -22.66
C SER A 155 -19.07 -23.42 -22.98
N GLY A 156 -19.36 -23.09 -24.24
CA GLY A 156 -19.65 -21.71 -24.65
C GLY A 156 -20.88 -21.12 -23.96
N ARG A 157 -21.87 -21.95 -23.56
CA ARG A 157 -23.03 -21.50 -22.76
C ARG A 157 -22.64 -21.23 -21.31
N GLY A 158 -21.86 -22.11 -20.70
CA GLY A 158 -21.35 -21.94 -19.33
C GLY A 158 -20.47 -20.71 -19.19
N CYS A 159 -19.57 -20.48 -20.16
CA CYS A 159 -18.73 -19.28 -20.19
C CYS A 159 -19.56 -17.98 -20.22
N ARG A 160 -20.68 -17.93 -20.98
CA ARG A 160 -21.58 -16.77 -21.02
C ARG A 160 -22.34 -16.55 -19.71
N ALA A 161 -22.65 -17.62 -18.98
CA ALA A 161 -23.29 -17.51 -17.68
C ALA A 161 -22.27 -16.98 -16.65
N LEU A 162 -21.09 -17.58 -16.61
CA LEU A 162 -20.01 -17.18 -15.69
C LEU A 162 -19.50 -15.77 -15.94
N SER A 163 -19.49 -15.29 -17.19
CA SER A 163 -19.07 -13.92 -17.52
C SER A 163 -19.99 -12.84 -16.98
N LYS A 164 -21.18 -13.19 -16.47
CA LYS A 164 -22.07 -12.24 -15.76
C LYS A 164 -21.65 -12.02 -14.31
N ILE A 165 -20.94 -12.98 -13.74
CA ILE A 165 -20.54 -13.00 -12.32
C ILE A 165 -19.06 -12.63 -12.19
N PHE A 166 -18.23 -13.22 -13.05
CA PHE A 166 -16.79 -13.03 -13.08
C PHE A 166 -16.37 -12.12 -14.23
N ALA A 167 -15.30 -11.38 -14.02
CA ALA A 167 -14.61 -10.62 -15.07
C ALA A 167 -13.84 -11.60 -15.96
N LEU A 168 -14.56 -12.21 -16.91
CA LEU A 168 -14.02 -13.14 -17.89
C LEU A 168 -13.86 -12.49 -19.28
N PRO A 169 -12.86 -12.90 -20.06
CA PRO A 169 -12.68 -12.43 -21.43
C PRO A 169 -13.89 -12.79 -22.29
N SER A 170 -14.26 -11.89 -23.19
CA SER A 170 -15.35 -12.13 -24.14
C SER A 170 -14.96 -13.20 -25.17
N LYS A 171 -15.96 -13.84 -25.81
CA LYS A 171 -15.72 -14.73 -26.96
C LYS A 171 -14.84 -14.08 -28.02
N LYS A 172 -15.06 -12.79 -28.32
CA LYS A 172 -14.25 -12.04 -29.28
C LYS A 172 -12.77 -12.00 -28.85
N THR A 173 -12.51 -11.72 -27.59
CA THR A 173 -11.15 -11.68 -27.02
C THR A 173 -10.47 -13.04 -27.09
N VAL A 174 -11.20 -14.11 -26.80
CA VAL A 174 -10.69 -15.49 -26.89
C VAL A 174 -10.37 -15.87 -28.34
N MET A 175 -11.25 -15.55 -29.30
CA MET A 175 -10.99 -15.80 -30.72
C MET A 175 -9.81 -14.98 -31.24
N GLN A 176 -9.65 -13.73 -30.80
CA GLN A 176 -8.47 -12.93 -31.12
C GLN A 176 -7.18 -13.53 -30.56
N LEU A 177 -7.23 -14.23 -29.42
CA LEU A 177 -6.08 -14.97 -28.91
C LEU A 177 -5.75 -16.17 -29.82
N LEU A 178 -6.76 -16.94 -30.24
CA LEU A 178 -6.57 -18.09 -31.13
C LEU A 178 -6.01 -17.66 -32.50
N ASN A 179 -6.50 -16.56 -33.07
CA ASN A 179 -6.04 -16.07 -34.37
C ASN A 179 -4.57 -15.61 -34.36
N ARG A 180 -3.96 -15.42 -33.18
CA ARG A 180 -2.53 -15.11 -33.07
C ARG A 180 -1.65 -16.34 -33.16
N ILE A 181 -2.21 -17.54 -33.07
CA ILE A 181 -1.46 -18.79 -33.16
C ILE A 181 -1.27 -19.10 -34.65
N PRO A 182 -0.04 -19.05 -35.19
CA PRO A 182 0.21 -19.34 -36.59
C PRO A 182 0.07 -20.86 -36.81
N ILE A 183 -1.06 -21.28 -37.38
CA ILE A 183 -1.27 -22.66 -37.81
C ILE A 183 -1.00 -22.71 -39.31
N ASN A 184 0.23 -23.11 -39.66
CA ASN A 184 0.62 -23.31 -41.05
C ASN A 184 0.24 -24.72 -41.52
N PRO A 185 -0.10 -24.91 -42.80
CA PRO A 185 -0.30 -26.24 -43.37
C PRO A 185 1.02 -27.03 -43.32
N GLY A 186 0.94 -28.32 -42.99
CA GLY A 186 2.09 -29.21 -42.79
C GLY A 186 2.31 -29.59 -41.33
N VAL A 187 3.48 -30.17 -41.04
CA VAL A 187 3.90 -30.51 -39.66
C VAL A 187 4.29 -29.22 -38.95
N ASN A 188 3.55 -28.85 -37.89
CA ASN A 188 3.84 -27.64 -37.15
C ASN A 188 4.83 -27.94 -36.01
N ASP A 189 6.10 -27.59 -36.24
CA ASP A 189 7.23 -27.83 -35.34
C ASP A 189 7.00 -27.32 -33.91
N VAL A 190 6.14 -26.31 -33.71
CA VAL A 190 5.86 -25.74 -32.39
C VAL A 190 5.27 -26.81 -31.47
N PHE A 191 4.28 -27.56 -31.93
CA PHE A 191 3.63 -28.60 -31.13
C PHE A 191 4.57 -29.78 -30.82
N PHE A 192 5.44 -30.14 -31.76
CA PHE A 192 6.36 -31.28 -31.59
C PHE A 192 7.55 -30.96 -30.70
N LYS A 193 8.04 -29.70 -30.71
CA LYS A 193 9.13 -29.26 -29.83
C LYS A 193 8.71 -29.29 -28.36
N GLU A 194 7.51 -28.80 -28.04
CA GLU A 194 6.99 -28.79 -26.66
C GLU A 194 6.55 -30.18 -26.16
N GLY A 195 6.12 -31.08 -27.06
CA GLY A 195 5.80 -32.46 -26.68
C GLY A 195 7.00 -33.27 -26.19
N ASN A 196 8.19 -33.01 -26.74
CA ASN A 196 9.41 -33.76 -26.42
C ASN A 196 10.05 -33.32 -25.09
N THR A 197 9.88 -32.07 -24.66
CA THR A 197 10.42 -31.58 -23.39
C THR A 197 9.69 -32.15 -22.18
N CYS A 198 8.37 -32.39 -22.28
CA CYS A 198 7.57 -32.95 -21.19
C CYS A 198 7.86 -34.43 -20.90
N ILE A 199 8.43 -35.17 -21.87
CA ILE A 199 8.74 -36.60 -21.74
C ILE A 199 10.11 -36.81 -21.06
N GLN A 200 11.01 -35.82 -21.10
CA GLN A 200 12.37 -35.94 -20.56
C GLN A 200 12.48 -35.66 -19.04
N GLU A 201 11.46 -35.09 -18.39
CA GLU A 201 11.43 -34.82 -16.94
C GLU A 201 10.86 -36.00 -16.12
N SER A 202 10.59 -37.15 -16.75
CA SER A 202 9.94 -38.32 -16.13
C SER A 202 10.88 -39.51 -15.86
N HIS A 203 12.20 -39.30 -15.86
CA HIS A 203 13.20 -40.35 -15.59
C HIS A 203 14.20 -39.92 -14.52
#